data_AF-A0A5C6TPG6-F1
#
_entry.id   AF-A0A5C6TPG6-F1
#
_cell.length_a   1.000
_cell.length_b   1.000
_cell.length_c   1.000
_cell.angle_alpha   90.00
_cell.angle_beta   90.00
_cell.angle_gamma   90.00
#
_symmetry.space_group_name_H-M   'P 1'
#
loop_
_entity.id
_entity.type
_entity.pdbx_description
1 polymer ?
#
loop_
_entity_poly.entity_id
_entity_poly.type
_entity_poly.pdbx_seq_one_letter_code
_entity_poly.pdbx_strand_id
1 'polypeptide(L)'
;MAALLGAVAFADTLLGDGSKSAVTSAAFETEMRSIADPAAAMQLRVVTDYVCTLHVDGGVLGIKTAADKPMKIRYKRVGLQYDTAKEGWERFGLVYDTTSMEIEDPGRWEIDGVLGSLLRIVEVAMGRGSVWIEGRIAIALQIGIIEISEAIIRLTFRDGQPLPDFELRGFVLKADIPQVLQGEGRLRIEDGGLIRAGVQAELIPLGLGVEAALAMGTPPEIAPSVFLSLYLGVQFSTPLPLANSGMAIYGFKGLFVMNGQRKLPNNPDPVGRELDWWRTPPESKYEPHKDQYALGVGVVVGTLPDVSFCVSCAGMVVVAFPDVEVILGVDVNIVEVPDTEVTDEGAPAAPSPA
;
A
#
# COMPACT_ATOMS: atom_id res chain seq x y z
N MET A 1 23.11 5.90 23.93
CA MET A 1 23.76 7.17 23.54
C MET A 1 23.63 7.44 22.04
N ALA A 2 23.78 6.45 21.17
CA ALA A 2 23.56 6.58 19.72
C ALA A 2 22.11 6.96 19.31
N ALA A 3 21.08 6.46 20.00
CA ALA A 3 19.69 6.87 19.72
C ALA A 3 19.38 8.32 20.12
N LEU A 4 20.04 8.84 21.17
CA LEU A 4 19.90 10.24 21.59
C LEU A 4 20.72 11.17 20.69
N LEU A 5 21.91 10.74 20.27
CA LEU A 5 22.74 11.46 19.29
C LEU A 5 22.16 11.41 17.88
N GLY A 6 21.47 10.33 17.50
CA GLY A 6 20.71 10.22 16.26
C GLY A 6 19.51 11.16 16.26
N ALA A 7 18.77 11.25 17.37
CA ALA A 7 17.68 12.21 17.53
C ALA A 7 18.15 13.69 17.57
N VAL A 8 19.36 13.95 18.08
CA VAL A 8 19.96 15.30 18.11
C VAL A 8 20.62 15.68 16.78
N ALA A 9 21.20 14.73 16.05
CA ALA A 9 21.69 14.96 14.68
C ALA A 9 20.52 15.10 13.67
N PHE A 10 19.39 14.43 13.93
CA PHE A 10 18.13 14.60 13.19
C PHE A 10 17.49 15.98 13.42
N ALA A 11 17.87 16.67 14.51
CA ALA A 11 17.27 17.94 14.90
C ALA A 11 17.76 19.14 14.06
N ASP A 12 18.94 19.07 13.45
CA ASP A 12 19.59 20.26 12.87
C ASP A 12 19.33 20.44 11.37
N THR A 13 18.85 19.40 10.67
CA THR A 13 18.65 19.43 9.20
C THR A 13 17.18 19.37 8.74
N LEU A 14 16.23 19.09 9.65
CA LEU A 14 14.80 18.91 9.32
C LEU A 14 13.85 19.63 10.29
N LEU A 15 14.33 20.21 11.39
CA LEU A 15 13.48 20.90 12.35
C LEU A 15 13.49 22.41 12.13
N GLY A 16 12.31 22.97 11.91
CA GLY A 16 12.08 24.41 11.89
C GLY A 16 12.12 25.02 13.29
N ASP A 17 12.34 26.33 13.33
CA ASP A 17 12.31 27.15 14.54
C ASP A 17 10.98 26.97 15.30
N GLY A 18 11.07 26.66 16.60
CA GLY A 18 9.91 26.52 17.49
C GLY A 18 9.60 25.08 17.94
N SER A 19 10.34 24.08 17.48
CA SER A 19 10.27 22.70 17.98
C SER A 19 10.58 22.64 19.49
N LYS A 20 9.76 21.94 20.26
CA LYS A 20 9.83 21.90 21.75
C LYS A 20 9.52 20.52 22.28
N SER A 21 10.24 20.10 23.32
CA SER A 21 9.95 18.87 24.06
C SER A 21 9.38 19.22 25.43
N ALA A 22 8.22 18.65 25.78
CA ALA A 22 7.57 18.82 27.07
C ALA A 22 7.52 17.48 27.80
N VAL A 23 8.06 17.42 29.01
CA VAL A 23 7.94 16.24 29.87
C VAL A 23 6.53 16.22 30.45
N THR A 24 5.78 15.15 30.17
CA THR A 24 4.39 14.99 30.61
C THR A 24 4.27 14.23 31.91
N SER A 25 5.17 13.29 32.17
CA SER A 25 5.19 12.52 33.42
C SER A 25 6.62 12.10 33.75
N ALA A 26 6.92 12.00 35.03
CA ALA A 26 8.15 11.39 35.52
C ALA A 26 7.77 10.40 36.62
N ALA A 27 8.27 9.16 36.51
CA ALA A 27 8.02 8.10 37.46
C ALA A 27 9.34 7.51 37.95
N PHE A 28 9.38 7.25 39.24
CA PHE A 28 10.46 6.55 39.91
C PHE A 28 9.97 5.14 40.21
N GLU A 29 10.51 4.17 39.49
CA GLU A 29 10.23 2.75 39.73
C GLU A 29 11.38 2.15 40.50
N THR A 30 11.09 1.44 41.58
CA THR A 30 12.07 0.69 42.36
C THR A 30 11.65 -0.77 42.40
N GLU A 31 12.49 -1.65 41.87
CA GLU A 31 12.28 -3.10 41.90
C GLU A 31 13.33 -3.70 42.85
N MET A 32 12.88 -4.36 43.90
CA MET A 32 13.75 -5.08 44.85
C MET A 32 13.59 -6.58 44.62
N ARG A 33 14.65 -7.24 44.17
CA ARG A 33 14.62 -8.68 43.84
C ARG A 33 14.96 -9.59 45.01
N SER A 34 15.38 -9.03 46.15
CA SER A 34 15.69 -9.77 47.38
C SER A 34 15.09 -9.07 48.58
N ILE A 35 14.36 -9.83 49.42
CA ILE A 35 13.83 -9.37 50.71
C ILE A 35 14.91 -9.46 51.81
N ALA A 36 15.91 -10.34 51.64
CA ALA A 36 16.93 -10.62 52.64
C ALA A 36 18.08 -9.60 52.65
N ASP A 37 18.36 -8.97 51.51
CA ASP A 37 19.30 -7.85 51.39
C ASP A 37 18.76 -6.84 50.35
N PRO A 38 18.03 -5.80 50.81
CA PRO A 38 17.39 -4.83 49.93
C PRO A 38 18.40 -4.01 49.12
N ALA A 39 19.67 -3.91 49.57
CA ALA A 39 20.69 -3.09 48.95
C ALA A 39 21.51 -3.86 47.89
N ALA A 40 21.56 -5.19 47.96
CA ALA A 40 22.34 -6.03 47.04
C ALA A 40 21.66 -6.29 45.68
N ALA A 41 20.34 -6.09 45.57
CA ALA A 41 19.58 -6.38 44.35
C ALA A 41 18.44 -5.36 44.10
N MET A 42 18.79 -4.08 44.22
CA MET A 42 17.90 -2.94 43.93
C MET A 42 18.10 -2.45 42.49
N GLN A 43 17.02 -2.41 41.73
CA GLN A 43 16.96 -1.80 40.41
C GLN A 43 16.11 -0.52 40.52
N LEU A 44 16.75 0.63 40.34
CA LEU A 44 16.09 1.93 40.27
C LEU A 44 15.89 2.30 38.80
N ARG A 45 14.68 2.66 38.39
CA ARG A 45 14.41 3.21 37.05
C ARG A 45 13.77 4.57 37.21
N VAL A 46 14.37 5.57 36.56
CA VAL A 46 13.77 6.88 36.39
C VAL A 46 13.25 6.91 34.97
N VAL A 47 11.93 6.81 34.80
CA VAL A 47 11.30 6.83 33.48
C VAL A 47 10.47 8.10 33.34
N THR A 48 10.47 8.63 32.14
CA THR A 48 9.81 9.89 31.80
C THR A 48 9.02 9.68 30.52
N ASP A 49 7.78 10.18 30.51
CA ASP A 49 7.04 10.35 29.28
C ASP A 49 7.26 11.79 28.82
N TYR A 50 7.58 11.98 27.54
CA TYR A 50 7.71 13.31 26.97
C TYR A 50 7.06 13.39 25.60
N VAL A 51 6.55 14.57 25.27
CA VAL A 51 5.96 14.90 23.98
C VAL A 51 6.90 15.83 23.25
N CYS A 52 7.34 15.43 22.06
CA CYS A 52 8.06 16.28 21.14
C CYS A 52 7.08 16.92 20.17
N THR A 53 7.00 18.24 20.21
CA THR A 53 6.37 19.07 19.18
C THR A 53 7.43 19.40 18.14
N LEU A 54 7.22 18.94 16.91
CA LEU A 54 8.15 19.01 15.81
C LEU A 54 7.55 19.90 14.72
N HIS A 55 8.24 21.00 14.43
CA HIS A 55 8.04 21.73 13.19
C HIS A 55 8.98 21.13 12.17
N VAL A 56 8.45 20.48 11.14
CA VAL A 56 9.26 19.92 10.06
C VAL A 56 9.39 20.96 8.95
N ASP A 57 10.61 21.21 8.51
CA ASP A 57 10.91 22.01 7.32
C ASP A 57 11.76 21.17 6.36
N GLY A 58 11.09 20.60 5.36
CA GLY A 58 11.64 19.64 4.41
C GLY A 58 12.42 20.27 3.25
N GLY A 59 12.76 21.56 3.31
CA GLY A 59 13.66 22.23 2.37
C GLY A 59 13.34 21.98 0.89
N VAL A 60 14.16 21.17 0.21
CA VAL A 60 14.13 20.91 -1.26
C VAL A 60 12.78 20.38 -1.77
N LEU A 61 12.01 19.70 -0.92
CA LEU A 61 10.68 19.19 -1.28
C LEU A 61 9.55 20.20 -1.02
N GLY A 62 9.85 21.33 -0.38
CA GLY A 62 8.87 22.36 0.00
C GLY A 62 7.83 21.89 1.02
N ILE A 63 8.01 20.71 1.63
CA ILE A 63 7.08 20.11 2.57
C ILE A 63 7.38 20.65 3.97
N LYS A 64 6.42 21.34 4.58
CA LYS A 64 6.54 21.87 5.94
C LYS A 64 5.30 21.58 6.78
N THR A 65 5.45 21.51 8.10
CA THR A 65 4.28 21.53 8.99
C THR A 65 3.77 22.95 9.17
N ALA A 66 2.46 23.15 9.13
CA ALA A 66 1.81 24.45 9.37
C ALA A 66 2.24 25.01 10.74
N ALA A 67 2.54 26.31 10.78
CA ALA A 67 3.07 26.96 11.98
C ALA A 67 2.09 26.91 13.17
N ASP A 68 0.79 26.85 12.90
CA ASP A 68 -0.28 26.77 13.89
C ASP A 68 -0.63 25.33 14.32
N LYS A 69 -0.18 24.32 13.57
CA LYS A 69 -0.48 22.91 13.84
C LYS A 69 0.71 21.97 13.56
N PRO A 70 1.77 22.03 14.40
CA PRO A 70 2.93 21.14 14.30
C PRO A 70 2.61 19.68 14.63
N MET A 71 3.48 18.78 14.20
CA MET A 71 3.39 17.36 14.54
C MET A 71 3.79 17.13 16.00
N LYS A 72 3.08 16.26 16.71
CA LYS A 72 3.37 15.87 18.10
C LYS A 72 3.60 14.37 18.19
N ILE A 73 4.78 13.99 18.65
CA ILE A 73 5.15 12.60 18.91
C ILE A 73 5.33 12.42 20.41
N ARG A 74 4.62 11.46 20.98
CA ARG A 74 4.74 11.07 22.38
C ARG A 74 5.66 9.88 22.53
N TYR A 75 6.64 10.03 23.39
CA TYR A 75 7.56 8.98 23.82
C TYR A 75 7.18 8.58 25.24
N LYS A 76 6.85 7.31 25.45
CA LYS A 76 6.52 6.80 26.79
C LYS A 76 7.69 6.00 27.38
N ARG A 77 7.86 6.09 28.69
CA ARG A 77 8.77 5.28 29.50
C ARG A 77 10.24 5.33 29.05
N VAL A 78 10.70 6.49 28.59
CA VAL A 78 12.11 6.71 28.27
C VAL A 78 12.84 7.16 29.52
N GLY A 79 13.92 6.48 29.87
CA GLY A 79 14.50 6.61 31.19
C GLY A 79 15.91 6.07 31.36
N LEU A 80 16.44 6.28 32.54
CA LEU A 80 17.71 5.73 33.00
C LEU A 80 17.44 4.69 34.08
N GLN A 81 18.07 3.54 33.92
CA GLN A 81 18.11 2.48 34.91
C GLN A 81 19.45 2.53 35.64
N TYR A 82 19.38 2.37 36.95
CA TYR A 82 20.49 2.12 37.82
C TYR A 82 20.32 0.75 38.50
N ASP A 83 21.27 -0.16 38.27
CA ASP A 83 21.24 -1.54 38.77
C ASP A 83 22.39 -1.77 39.75
N THR A 84 22.06 -1.98 41.03
CA THR A 84 23.04 -2.19 42.10
C THR A 84 23.70 -3.56 42.06
N ALA A 85 23.14 -4.53 41.32
CA ALA A 85 23.68 -5.87 41.19
C ALA A 85 24.81 -5.97 40.14
N LYS A 86 25.03 -4.92 39.34
CA LYS A 86 26.09 -4.85 38.33
C LYS A 86 27.28 -4.04 38.86
N GLU A 87 28.43 -4.06 38.18
CA GLU A 87 29.61 -3.26 38.56
C GLU A 87 30.06 -2.33 37.42
N GLY A 88 30.71 -1.22 37.76
CA GLY A 88 31.21 -0.25 36.78
C GLY A 88 30.12 0.52 36.03
N TRP A 89 30.40 0.88 34.76
CA TRP A 89 29.50 1.66 33.91
C TRP A 89 28.24 0.89 33.47
N GLU A 90 28.25 -0.43 33.55
CA GLU A 90 27.10 -1.31 33.24
C GLU A 90 25.96 -1.20 34.27
N ARG A 91 26.23 -0.52 35.40
CA ARG A 91 25.20 -0.11 36.37
C ARG A 91 24.18 0.84 35.77
N PHE A 92 24.56 1.59 34.73
CA PHE A 92 23.69 2.57 34.08
C PHE A 92 23.18 2.03 32.75
N GLY A 93 21.87 1.80 32.66
CA GLY A 93 21.19 1.37 31.44
C GLY A 93 20.27 2.47 30.90
N LEU A 94 20.12 2.55 29.58
CA LEU A 94 19.03 3.33 28.97
C LEU A 94 17.80 2.42 28.89
N VAL A 95 16.72 2.82 29.54
CA VAL A 95 15.41 2.16 29.43
C VAL A 95 14.62 2.89 28.38
N TYR A 96 14.35 2.24 27.26
CA TYR A 96 13.43 2.73 26.26
C TYR A 96 12.73 1.52 25.66
N ASP A 97 11.44 1.65 25.42
CA ASP A 97 10.67 0.64 24.71
C ASP A 97 10.45 1.16 23.29
N THR A 98 10.94 0.44 22.29
CA THR A 98 10.78 0.84 20.89
C THR A 98 9.32 0.78 20.42
N THR A 99 8.42 0.14 21.19
CA THR A 99 6.98 0.08 20.93
C THR A 99 6.18 1.20 21.59
N SER A 100 6.81 2.02 22.42
CA SER A 100 6.15 3.04 23.25
C SER A 100 6.15 4.45 22.64
N MET A 101 6.44 4.54 21.33
CA MET A 101 6.34 5.75 20.52
C MET A 101 4.97 5.81 19.84
N GLU A 102 4.27 6.94 19.99
CA GLU A 102 2.95 7.18 19.41
C GLU A 102 2.89 8.57 18.78
N ILE A 103 2.22 8.70 17.63
CA ILE A 103 1.85 10.01 17.09
C ILE A 103 0.65 10.49 17.91
N GLU A 104 0.83 11.57 18.67
CA GLU A 104 -0.24 12.20 19.43
C GLU A 104 -1.07 13.14 18.55
N ASP A 105 -0.40 13.85 17.63
CA ASP A 105 -1.05 14.66 16.59
C ASP A 105 -0.15 14.61 15.33
N PRO A 106 -0.65 14.15 14.17
CA PRO A 106 0.15 14.14 12.95
C PRO A 106 0.48 15.54 12.42
N GLY A 107 -0.12 16.59 12.97
CA GLY A 107 0.04 17.97 12.51
C GLY A 107 -0.71 18.23 11.20
N ARG A 108 -0.72 19.49 10.76
CA ARG A 108 -1.13 19.85 9.40
C ARG A 108 0.13 20.09 8.59
N TRP A 109 0.19 19.52 7.39
CA TRP A 109 1.32 19.71 6.49
C TRP A 109 0.91 20.59 5.31
N GLU A 110 1.85 21.41 4.88
CA GLU A 110 1.74 22.37 3.78
C GLU A 110 2.89 22.11 2.82
N ILE A 111 2.64 22.27 1.53
CA ILE A 111 3.67 22.18 0.49
C ILE A 111 3.79 23.56 -0.13
N ASP A 112 5.00 24.10 -0.21
CA ASP A 112 5.23 25.41 -0.80
C ASP A 112 5.10 25.40 -2.34
N GLY A 113 4.56 26.49 -2.89
CA GLY A 113 4.39 26.69 -4.33
C GLY A 113 3.05 26.18 -4.89
N VAL A 114 2.95 26.12 -6.23
CA VAL A 114 1.70 25.76 -6.96
C VAL A 114 1.22 24.34 -6.63
N LEU A 115 2.13 23.48 -6.16
CA LEU A 115 1.83 22.12 -5.72
C LEU A 115 1.08 22.10 -4.37
N GLY A 116 1.23 23.11 -3.52
CA GLY A 116 0.52 23.20 -2.23
C GLY A 116 -0.99 23.31 -2.30
N SER A 117 -1.51 23.89 -3.39
CA SER A 117 -2.95 23.93 -3.66
C SER A 117 -3.49 22.62 -4.26
N LEU A 118 -2.60 21.74 -4.72
CA LEU A 118 -2.93 20.55 -5.52
C LEU A 118 -2.66 19.24 -4.78
N LEU A 119 -1.68 19.24 -3.88
CA LEU A 119 -1.21 18.10 -3.12
C LEU A 119 -1.51 18.36 -1.64
N ARG A 120 -2.22 17.44 -0.98
CA ARG A 120 -2.50 17.53 0.45
C ARG A 120 -2.04 16.27 1.16
N ILE A 121 -1.22 16.42 2.18
CA ILE A 121 -0.90 15.30 3.06
C ILE A 121 -2.10 15.10 3.99
N VAL A 122 -2.71 13.92 3.92
CA VAL A 122 -3.95 13.61 4.65
C VAL A 122 -3.67 12.87 5.94
N GLU A 123 -2.65 12.02 5.94
CA GLU A 123 -2.31 11.21 7.10
C GLU A 123 -0.80 10.97 7.14
N VAL A 124 -0.25 10.98 8.34
CA VAL A 124 1.14 10.57 8.60
C VAL A 124 1.09 9.51 9.69
N ALA A 125 1.69 8.36 9.39
CA ALA A 125 1.81 7.22 10.26
C ALA A 125 3.29 6.92 10.54
N MET A 126 3.56 6.31 11.69
CA MET A 126 4.90 5.92 12.10
C MET A 126 4.90 4.45 12.54
N GLY A 127 5.96 3.75 12.19
CA GLY A 127 6.14 2.36 12.56
C GLY A 127 6.34 2.15 14.06
N ARG A 128 5.68 1.13 14.62
CA ARG A 128 6.00 0.64 15.96
C ARG A 128 7.30 -0.17 15.90
N GLY A 129 8.28 0.14 16.75
CA GLY A 129 9.51 -0.65 16.86
C GLY A 129 10.64 -0.29 15.87
N SER A 130 10.43 0.63 14.92
CA SER A 130 11.41 1.02 13.89
C SER A 130 11.20 2.46 13.41
N VAL A 131 12.28 3.16 13.00
CA VAL A 131 12.23 4.57 12.57
C VAL A 131 11.87 4.68 11.08
N TRP A 132 10.66 4.25 10.72
CA TRP A 132 10.09 4.59 9.41
C TRP A 132 8.87 5.48 9.58
N ILE A 133 8.76 6.44 8.67
CA ILE A 133 7.66 7.39 8.57
C ILE A 133 6.92 7.08 7.29
N GLU A 134 5.64 6.75 7.39
CA GLU A 134 4.75 6.59 6.24
C GLU A 134 3.87 7.83 6.10
N GLY A 135 4.09 8.59 5.04
CA GLY A 135 3.24 9.72 4.68
C GLY A 135 2.22 9.28 3.64
N ARG A 136 0.94 9.32 3.99
CA ARG A 136 -0.15 9.17 3.01
C ARG A 136 -0.49 10.54 2.46
N ILE A 137 -0.11 10.75 1.21
CA ILE A 137 -0.39 11.98 0.47
C ILE A 137 -1.64 11.73 -0.37
N ALA A 138 -2.73 12.45 -0.08
CA ALA A 138 -3.84 12.47 -1.01
C ALA A 138 -3.62 13.63 -1.98
N ILE A 139 -3.37 13.28 -3.23
CA ILE A 139 -3.21 14.26 -4.30
C ILE A 139 -4.60 14.51 -4.86
N ALA A 140 -5.36 15.47 -4.35
CA ALA A 140 -6.64 15.85 -4.98
C ALA A 140 -6.36 16.80 -6.15
N LEU A 141 -5.64 16.32 -7.16
CA LEU A 141 -5.36 17.07 -8.37
C LEU A 141 -6.38 16.65 -9.44
N GLN A 142 -7.48 17.40 -9.52
CA GLN A 142 -8.46 17.25 -10.59
C GLN A 142 -8.00 18.10 -11.79
N ILE A 143 -7.21 17.51 -12.69
CA ILE A 143 -6.82 18.17 -13.96
C ILE A 143 -7.92 17.92 -15.00
N GLY A 144 -9.14 18.37 -14.72
CA GLY A 144 -10.32 18.15 -15.57
C GLY A 144 -10.70 16.68 -15.71
N ILE A 145 -9.99 15.97 -16.58
CA ILE A 145 -10.23 14.60 -17.07
C ILE A 145 -9.50 13.53 -16.25
N ILE A 146 -8.38 13.90 -15.61
CA ILE A 146 -7.53 12.97 -14.86
C ILE A 146 -7.57 13.35 -13.39
N GLU A 147 -7.91 12.38 -12.56
CA GLU A 147 -7.90 12.45 -11.11
C GLU A 147 -6.79 11.53 -10.58
N ILE A 148 -5.88 12.07 -9.78
CA ILE A 148 -5.01 11.21 -8.96
C ILE A 148 -5.78 10.98 -7.67
N SER A 149 -6.02 9.74 -7.24
CA SER A 149 -6.86 9.47 -6.07
C SER A 149 -6.06 9.19 -4.81
N GLU A 150 -4.86 8.61 -4.93
CA GLU A 150 -4.02 8.29 -3.77
C GLU A 150 -2.54 8.18 -4.15
N ALA A 151 -1.65 8.73 -3.30
CA ALA A 151 -0.20 8.56 -3.38
C ALA A 151 0.37 8.24 -1.98
N ILE A 152 0.62 6.97 -1.69
CA ILE A 152 1.25 6.53 -0.44
C ILE A 152 2.76 6.48 -0.62
N ILE A 153 3.46 7.31 0.12
CA ILE A 153 4.92 7.36 0.14
C ILE A 153 5.42 6.89 1.50
N ARG A 154 6.27 5.87 1.51
CA ARG A 154 6.98 5.45 2.72
C ARG A 154 8.43 5.91 2.63
N LEU A 155 8.87 6.53 3.72
CA LEU A 155 10.26 6.92 3.93
C LEU A 155 10.84 6.09 5.08
N THR A 156 11.85 5.28 4.78
CA THR A 156 12.49 4.42 5.78
C THR A 156 13.89 4.95 6.09
N PHE A 157 14.15 5.30 7.35
CA PHE A 157 15.46 5.79 7.79
C PHE A 157 16.25 4.63 8.37
N ARG A 158 17.41 4.30 7.78
CA ARG A 158 18.31 3.25 8.27
C ARG A 158 19.55 3.86 8.91
N ASP A 159 20.02 3.25 9.99
CA ASP A 159 21.26 3.65 10.65
C ASP A 159 22.44 3.58 9.67
N GLY A 160 23.17 4.69 9.54
CA GLY A 160 24.36 4.80 8.69
C GLY A 160 24.12 5.29 7.26
N GLN A 161 22.87 5.56 6.84
CA GLN A 161 22.57 6.20 5.56
C GLN A 161 22.17 7.67 5.71
N PRO A 162 22.74 8.59 4.90
CA PRO A 162 22.43 10.03 4.99
C PRO A 162 21.08 10.41 4.37
N LEU A 163 20.47 9.53 3.57
CA LEU A 163 19.18 9.73 2.92
C LEU A 163 18.24 8.57 3.25
N PRO A 164 16.93 8.81 3.45
CA PRO A 164 15.95 7.75 3.64
C PRO A 164 15.73 6.93 2.36
N ASP A 165 15.39 5.65 2.52
CA ASP A 165 14.82 4.85 1.43
C ASP A 165 13.43 5.40 1.07
N PHE A 166 13.14 5.45 -0.23
CA PHE A 166 11.87 5.91 -0.77
C PHE A 166 11.10 4.74 -1.39
N GLU A 167 9.87 4.51 -0.92
CA GLU A 167 8.94 3.53 -1.47
C GLU A 167 7.62 4.19 -1.88
N LEU A 168 7.15 3.93 -3.11
CA LEU A 168 5.82 4.34 -3.57
C LEU A 168 4.86 3.15 -3.41
N ARG A 169 4.17 3.09 -2.27
CA ARG A 169 3.31 1.93 -1.92
C ARG A 169 1.99 1.89 -2.65
N GLY A 170 1.54 3.03 -3.15
CA GLY A 170 0.31 3.13 -3.91
C GLY A 170 0.26 4.43 -4.65
N PHE A 171 0.08 4.34 -5.96
CA PHE A 171 -0.26 5.47 -6.81
C PHE A 171 -1.46 5.04 -7.65
N VAL A 172 -2.58 5.74 -7.48
CA VAL A 172 -3.81 5.44 -8.22
C VAL A 172 -4.22 6.66 -9.03
N LEU A 173 -4.43 6.45 -10.32
CA LEU A 173 -4.84 7.45 -11.29
C LEU A 173 -6.14 7.00 -11.92
N LYS A 174 -7.14 7.86 -11.94
CA LYS A 174 -8.41 7.68 -12.62
C LYS A 174 -8.50 8.65 -13.79
N ALA A 175 -9.00 8.17 -14.91
CA ALA A 175 -9.28 8.98 -16.08
C ALA A 175 -10.75 8.82 -16.45
N ASP A 176 -11.47 9.93 -16.52
CA ASP A 176 -12.86 9.98 -16.96
C ASP A 176 -12.98 11.07 -18.02
N ILE A 177 -12.98 10.63 -19.28
CA ILE A 177 -13.33 11.44 -20.44
C ILE A 177 -14.75 11.03 -20.83
N PRO A 178 -15.74 11.90 -20.62
CA PRO A 178 -17.11 11.63 -21.00
C PRO A 178 -17.20 11.15 -22.45
N GLN A 179 -17.91 10.04 -22.66
CA GLN A 179 -18.14 9.42 -23.98
C GLN A 179 -16.90 8.91 -24.71
N VAL A 180 -15.71 8.90 -24.10
CA VAL A 180 -14.46 8.46 -24.77
C VAL A 180 -13.73 7.38 -23.99
N LEU A 181 -13.42 7.63 -22.72
CA LEU A 181 -12.53 6.77 -21.94
C LEU A 181 -12.91 6.85 -20.46
N GLN A 182 -13.13 5.71 -19.84
CA GLN A 182 -13.22 5.61 -18.39
C GLN A 182 -12.21 4.56 -17.90
N GLY A 183 -11.38 4.87 -16.92
CA GLY A 183 -10.40 3.90 -16.46
C GLY A 183 -9.65 4.26 -15.20
N GLU A 184 -9.01 3.25 -14.63
CA GLU A 184 -8.18 3.34 -13.44
C GLU A 184 -6.83 2.66 -13.69
N GLY A 185 -5.76 3.37 -13.38
CA GLY A 185 -4.39 2.87 -13.34
C GLY A 185 -3.87 2.84 -11.91
N ARG A 186 -3.18 1.78 -11.55
CA ARG A 186 -2.52 1.58 -10.26
C ARG A 186 -1.04 1.31 -10.50
N LEU A 187 -0.18 1.89 -9.68
CA LEU A 187 1.26 1.68 -9.69
C LEU A 187 1.76 1.53 -8.25
N ARG A 188 2.64 0.57 -8.03
CA ARG A 188 3.34 0.32 -6.77
C ARG A 188 4.80 0.00 -7.09
N ILE A 189 5.71 0.54 -6.29
CA ILE A 189 7.13 0.23 -6.34
C ILE A 189 7.50 -0.33 -4.97
N GLU A 190 7.76 -1.63 -4.93
CA GLU A 190 8.14 -2.37 -3.72
C GLU A 190 9.66 -2.34 -3.51
N ASP A 191 10.08 -2.71 -2.29
CA ASP A 191 11.48 -2.87 -1.94
C ASP A 191 12.21 -3.81 -2.92
N GLY A 192 13.44 -3.44 -3.27
CA GLY A 192 14.23 -4.19 -4.26
C GLY A 192 13.90 -3.85 -5.72
N GLY A 193 13.13 -2.79 -5.97
CA GLY A 193 12.86 -2.27 -7.32
C GLY A 193 11.79 -3.06 -8.08
N LEU A 194 10.95 -3.81 -7.38
CA LEU A 194 9.84 -4.54 -7.99
C LEU A 194 8.68 -3.59 -8.25
N ILE A 195 8.41 -3.33 -9.53
CA ILE A 195 7.33 -2.48 -10.00
C ILE A 195 6.11 -3.35 -10.26
N ARG A 196 4.96 -3.00 -9.68
CA ARG A 196 3.65 -3.58 -10.00
C ARG A 196 2.74 -2.48 -10.53
N ALA A 197 2.16 -2.71 -11.70
CA ALA A 197 1.22 -1.81 -12.32
C ALA A 197 -0.03 -2.59 -12.79
N GLY A 198 -1.19 -1.98 -12.65
CA GLY A 198 -2.46 -2.49 -13.17
C GLY A 198 -3.20 -1.36 -13.86
N VAL A 199 -3.83 -1.64 -14.99
CA VAL A 199 -4.65 -0.69 -15.74
C VAL A 199 -5.94 -1.40 -16.11
N GLN A 200 -7.06 -0.78 -15.82
CA GLN A 200 -8.37 -1.17 -16.30
C GLN A 200 -9.00 0.04 -16.97
N ALA A 201 -9.39 -0.08 -18.23
CA ALA A 201 -9.96 1.01 -18.98
C ALA A 201 -11.03 0.52 -19.95
N GLU A 202 -12.04 1.35 -20.16
CA GLU A 202 -13.11 1.16 -21.10
C GLU A 202 -13.08 2.28 -22.14
N LEU A 203 -13.00 1.90 -23.41
CA LEU A 203 -13.12 2.78 -24.56
C LEU A 203 -14.58 2.78 -25.02
N ILE A 204 -15.33 3.76 -24.54
CA ILE A 204 -16.79 3.87 -24.72
C ILE A 204 -17.20 3.80 -26.21
N PRO A 205 -16.57 4.54 -27.15
CA PRO A 205 -16.98 4.51 -28.56
C PRO A 205 -16.74 3.17 -29.25
N LEU A 206 -15.77 2.40 -28.75
CA LEU A 206 -15.38 1.11 -29.33
C LEU A 206 -16.08 -0.07 -28.65
N GLY A 207 -16.77 0.17 -27.52
CA GLY A 207 -17.29 -0.90 -26.68
C GLY A 207 -16.20 -1.88 -26.30
N LEU A 208 -15.04 -1.36 -25.88
CA LEU A 208 -13.84 -2.15 -25.65
C LEU A 208 -13.33 -1.95 -24.23
N GLY A 209 -13.46 -2.99 -23.41
CA GLY A 209 -12.79 -3.10 -22.12
C GLY A 209 -11.38 -3.65 -22.30
N VAL A 210 -10.41 -3.01 -21.67
CA VAL A 210 -9.01 -3.43 -21.65
C VAL A 210 -8.55 -3.53 -20.21
N GLU A 211 -7.95 -4.67 -19.89
CA GLU A 211 -7.30 -4.92 -18.61
C GLU A 211 -5.83 -5.24 -18.91
N ALA A 212 -4.91 -4.59 -18.22
CA ALA A 212 -3.49 -4.87 -18.35
C ALA A 212 -2.87 -4.87 -16.96
N ALA A 213 -2.01 -5.84 -16.69
CA ALA A 213 -1.24 -5.85 -15.46
C ALA A 213 0.19 -6.25 -15.73
N LEU A 214 1.09 -5.65 -14.98
CA LEU A 214 2.53 -5.79 -15.12
C LEU A 214 3.13 -5.92 -13.73
N ALA A 215 3.97 -6.93 -13.51
CA ALA A 215 4.91 -6.95 -12.41
C ALA A 215 6.31 -7.19 -12.97
N MET A 216 7.26 -6.29 -12.72
CA MET A 216 8.63 -6.45 -13.20
C MET A 216 9.66 -5.89 -12.24
N GLY A 217 10.81 -6.55 -12.17
CA GLY A 217 11.94 -6.04 -11.38
C GLY A 217 13.09 -7.03 -11.31
N THR A 218 14.16 -6.60 -10.66
CA THR A 218 15.32 -7.45 -10.33
C THR A 218 15.43 -7.60 -8.81
N PRO A 219 14.51 -8.36 -8.18
CA PRO A 219 14.55 -8.51 -6.74
C PRO A 219 15.84 -9.19 -6.30
N PRO A 220 16.39 -8.85 -5.12
CA PRO A 220 17.66 -9.38 -4.62
C PRO A 220 17.71 -10.91 -4.60
N GLU A 221 16.57 -11.56 -4.41
CA GLU A 221 16.41 -13.02 -4.32
C GLU A 221 16.79 -13.77 -5.60
N ILE A 222 16.59 -13.15 -6.76
CA ILE A 222 16.84 -13.77 -8.07
C ILE A 222 17.89 -13.02 -8.89
N ALA A 223 18.51 -11.97 -8.33
CA ALA A 223 19.51 -11.17 -9.02
C ALA A 223 20.64 -12.07 -9.58
N PRO A 224 21.10 -11.86 -10.83
CA PRO A 224 20.79 -10.74 -11.73
C PRO A 224 19.60 -10.95 -12.67
N SER A 225 18.77 -11.99 -12.46
CA SER A 225 17.62 -12.27 -13.34
C SER A 225 16.48 -11.27 -13.14
N VAL A 226 15.76 -10.99 -14.24
CA VAL A 226 14.56 -10.15 -14.25
C VAL A 226 13.33 -11.03 -14.01
N PHE A 227 12.52 -10.68 -13.01
CA PHE A 227 11.15 -11.16 -12.90
C PHE A 227 10.23 -10.33 -13.80
N LEU A 228 9.35 -10.99 -14.54
CA LEU A 228 8.33 -10.37 -15.37
C LEU A 228 7.03 -11.18 -15.29
N SER A 229 5.92 -10.51 -14.98
CA SER A 229 4.57 -11.01 -15.10
C SER A 229 3.78 -10.00 -15.92
N LEU A 230 3.20 -10.44 -17.03
CA LEU A 230 2.37 -9.64 -17.92
C LEU A 230 1.03 -10.33 -18.07
N TYR A 231 -0.04 -9.60 -17.79
CA TYR A 231 -1.40 -10.03 -18.05
C TYR A 231 -2.08 -9.00 -18.95
N LEU A 232 -2.83 -9.48 -19.93
CA LEU A 232 -3.59 -8.67 -20.87
C LEU A 232 -4.98 -9.29 -21.06
N GLY A 233 -6.02 -8.51 -20.86
CA GLY A 233 -7.41 -8.86 -21.08
C GLY A 233 -8.05 -7.86 -22.04
N VAL A 234 -8.87 -8.36 -22.94
CA VAL A 234 -9.71 -7.55 -23.81
C VAL A 234 -11.12 -8.09 -23.79
N GLN A 235 -12.09 -7.20 -23.68
CA GLN A 235 -13.51 -7.50 -23.67
C GLN A 235 -14.24 -6.64 -24.70
N PHE A 236 -15.08 -7.26 -25.50
CA PHE A 236 -15.81 -6.66 -26.60
C PHE A 236 -17.30 -6.54 -26.22
N SER A 237 -17.90 -5.39 -26.50
CA SER A 237 -19.36 -5.21 -26.44
C SER A 237 -20.05 -5.94 -27.60
N THR A 238 -19.38 -6.06 -28.76
CA THR A 238 -19.87 -6.86 -29.88
C THR A 238 -19.19 -8.23 -29.86
N PRO A 239 -19.90 -9.31 -29.49
CA PRO A 239 -19.25 -10.61 -29.33
C PRO A 239 -19.05 -11.31 -30.69
N LEU A 240 -18.13 -12.28 -30.70
CA LEU A 240 -17.89 -13.17 -31.84
C LEU A 240 -18.78 -14.42 -31.71
N PRO A 241 -19.80 -14.60 -32.57
CA PRO A 241 -20.72 -15.72 -32.45
C PRO A 241 -20.01 -17.07 -32.63
N LEU A 242 -20.27 -18.02 -31.73
CA LEU A 242 -19.78 -19.39 -31.83
C LEU A 242 -20.75 -20.24 -32.64
N ALA A 243 -20.78 -20.02 -33.96
CA ALA A 243 -21.65 -20.71 -34.89
C ALA A 243 -23.12 -20.74 -34.40
N ASN A 244 -23.82 -21.85 -34.58
CA ASN A 244 -25.23 -22.02 -34.17
C ASN A 244 -25.40 -22.49 -32.72
N SER A 245 -24.42 -22.29 -31.84
CA SER A 245 -24.50 -22.77 -30.45
C SER A 245 -25.36 -21.89 -29.54
N GLY A 246 -25.70 -20.67 -29.96
CA GLY A 246 -26.31 -19.66 -29.09
C GLY A 246 -25.33 -19.03 -28.09
N MET A 247 -24.04 -19.38 -28.17
CA MET A 247 -22.96 -18.79 -27.38
C MET A 247 -22.11 -17.86 -28.24
N ALA A 248 -21.38 -16.95 -27.60
CA ALA A 248 -20.44 -16.06 -28.27
C ALA A 248 -19.23 -15.75 -27.38
N ILE A 249 -18.10 -15.45 -28.01
CA ILE A 249 -16.89 -14.99 -27.33
C ILE A 249 -16.99 -13.49 -27.13
N TYR A 250 -16.90 -13.05 -25.88
CA TYR A 250 -16.92 -11.66 -25.46
C TYR A 250 -15.52 -11.12 -25.17
N GLY A 251 -14.48 -11.96 -25.16
CA GLY A 251 -13.14 -11.46 -24.85
C GLY A 251 -12.07 -12.54 -24.79
N PHE A 252 -10.83 -12.09 -24.73
CA PHE A 252 -9.65 -12.93 -24.57
C PHE A 252 -8.80 -12.43 -23.41
N LYS A 253 -8.12 -13.36 -22.76
CA LYS A 253 -7.16 -13.08 -21.69
C LYS A 253 -5.85 -13.81 -22.00
N GLY A 254 -4.73 -13.16 -21.72
CA GLY A 254 -3.40 -13.69 -21.90
C GLY A 254 -2.57 -13.43 -20.66
N LEU A 255 -1.72 -14.40 -20.31
CA LEU A 255 -0.79 -14.29 -19.19
C LEU A 255 0.57 -14.82 -19.62
N PHE A 256 1.62 -14.10 -19.27
CA PHE A 256 2.99 -14.54 -19.42
C PHE A 256 3.78 -14.23 -18.15
N VAL A 257 4.52 -15.20 -17.64
CA VAL A 257 5.37 -15.06 -16.46
C VAL A 257 6.74 -15.64 -16.76
N MET A 258 7.78 -14.91 -16.37
CA MET A 258 9.19 -15.29 -16.44
C MET A 258 9.85 -15.03 -15.09
N ASN A 259 10.65 -16.01 -14.65
CA ASN A 259 11.28 -16.04 -13.33
C ASN A 259 10.26 -15.78 -12.20
N GLY A 260 9.10 -16.42 -12.27
CA GLY A 260 8.03 -16.24 -11.30
C GLY A 260 7.22 -17.51 -11.02
N GLN A 261 6.78 -17.64 -9.78
CA GLN A 261 5.89 -18.71 -9.32
C GLN A 261 4.59 -18.13 -8.74
N ARG A 262 3.58 -18.98 -8.55
CA ARG A 262 2.31 -18.55 -7.93
C ARG A 262 2.54 -18.15 -6.48
N LYS A 263 2.09 -16.95 -6.12
CA LYS A 263 2.08 -16.47 -4.74
C LYS A 263 0.85 -17.00 -4.02
N LEU A 264 0.93 -18.21 -3.49
CA LEU A 264 -0.20 -18.83 -2.80
C LEU A 264 -0.40 -18.18 -1.41
N PRO A 265 -1.65 -17.80 -1.06
CA PRO A 265 -1.93 -17.26 0.27
C PRO A 265 -1.76 -18.33 1.35
N ASN A 266 -1.43 -17.89 2.56
CA ASN A 266 -1.31 -18.80 3.70
C ASN A 266 -2.71 -19.16 4.24
N ASN A 267 -3.39 -20.06 3.53
CA ASN A 267 -4.70 -20.60 3.91
C ASN A 267 -4.56 -22.13 4.15
N PRO A 268 -4.97 -22.65 5.33
CA PRO A 268 -4.87 -24.07 5.64
C PRO A 268 -5.81 -24.95 4.79
N ASP A 269 -6.88 -24.39 4.24
CA ASP A 269 -7.74 -25.09 3.28
C ASP A 269 -7.13 -25.03 1.87
N PRO A 270 -6.80 -26.17 1.24
CA PRO A 270 -6.27 -26.20 -0.12
C PRO A 270 -7.20 -25.57 -1.15
N VAL A 271 -8.53 -25.73 -1.01
CA VAL A 271 -9.49 -25.17 -1.98
C VAL A 271 -9.62 -23.66 -1.78
N GLY A 272 -9.82 -23.22 -0.53
CA GLY A 272 -9.82 -21.81 -0.18
C GLY A 272 -8.57 -21.09 -0.65
N ARG A 273 -7.39 -21.69 -0.47
CA ARG A 273 -6.11 -21.15 -0.94
C ARG A 273 -6.08 -20.86 -2.44
N GLU A 274 -6.57 -21.80 -3.24
CA GLU A 274 -6.60 -21.67 -4.70
C GLU A 274 -7.62 -20.62 -5.15
N LEU A 275 -8.79 -20.54 -4.50
CA LEU A 275 -9.80 -19.51 -4.76
C LEU A 275 -9.31 -18.10 -4.37
N ASP A 276 -8.63 -17.97 -3.23
CA ASP A 276 -8.06 -16.72 -2.76
C ASP A 276 -6.96 -16.23 -3.74
N TRP A 277 -6.13 -17.15 -4.23
CA TRP A 277 -5.17 -16.86 -5.29
C TRP A 277 -5.88 -16.45 -6.60
N TRP A 278 -6.95 -17.15 -6.99
CA TRP A 278 -7.74 -16.82 -8.19
C TRP A 278 -8.36 -15.42 -8.12
N ARG A 279 -8.77 -14.96 -6.93
CA ARG A 279 -9.34 -13.62 -6.71
C ARG A 279 -8.30 -12.51 -6.53
N THR A 280 -7.03 -12.87 -6.32
CA THR A 280 -5.95 -11.89 -6.18
C THR A 280 -5.79 -11.09 -7.48
N PRO A 281 -5.58 -9.76 -7.42
CA PRO A 281 -5.35 -8.92 -8.60
C PRO A 281 -4.22 -9.46 -9.48
N PRO A 282 -4.33 -9.39 -10.82
CA PRO A 282 -3.36 -10.02 -11.73
C PRO A 282 -1.90 -9.62 -11.49
N GLU A 283 -1.63 -8.36 -11.16
CA GLU A 283 -0.29 -7.83 -10.85
C GLU A 283 0.34 -8.43 -9.58
N SER A 284 -0.46 -9.09 -8.74
CA SER A 284 -0.06 -9.64 -7.43
C SER A 284 -0.13 -11.17 -7.34
N LYS A 285 -0.57 -11.85 -8.41
CA LYS A 285 -0.73 -13.32 -8.44
C LYS A 285 0.59 -14.09 -8.40
N TYR A 286 1.68 -13.47 -8.84
CA TYR A 286 2.98 -14.11 -8.97
C TYR A 286 4.04 -13.39 -8.13
N GLU A 287 4.97 -14.19 -7.62
CA GLU A 287 6.15 -13.74 -6.91
C GLU A 287 7.44 -14.21 -7.61
N PRO A 288 8.57 -13.52 -7.40
CA PRO A 288 9.82 -13.86 -8.05
C PRO A 288 10.30 -15.27 -7.66
N HIS A 289 10.60 -16.09 -8.65
CA HIS A 289 11.25 -17.39 -8.47
C HIS A 289 12.05 -17.73 -9.73
N LYS A 290 13.36 -17.85 -9.57
CA LYS A 290 14.25 -18.05 -10.71
C LYS A 290 13.89 -19.32 -11.50
N ASP A 291 14.04 -19.24 -12.82
CA ASP A 291 13.89 -20.35 -13.76
C ASP A 291 12.48 -20.97 -13.82
N GLN A 292 11.46 -20.28 -13.29
CA GLN A 292 10.04 -20.65 -13.42
C GLN A 292 9.32 -19.72 -14.40
N TYR A 293 8.41 -20.28 -15.17
CA TYR A 293 7.67 -19.59 -16.21
C TYR A 293 6.21 -20.04 -16.19
N ALA A 294 5.32 -19.18 -16.68
CA ALA A 294 3.94 -19.55 -16.91
C ALA A 294 3.40 -18.90 -18.18
N LEU A 295 2.59 -19.64 -18.94
CA LEU A 295 1.86 -19.13 -20.10
C LEU A 295 0.39 -19.45 -19.93
N GLY A 296 -0.46 -18.43 -20.01
CA GLY A 296 -1.90 -18.57 -19.89
C GLY A 296 -2.66 -18.02 -21.08
N VAL A 297 -3.72 -18.72 -21.45
CA VAL A 297 -4.69 -18.29 -22.47
C VAL A 297 -6.09 -18.47 -21.89
N GLY A 298 -6.89 -17.43 -21.98
CA GLY A 298 -8.25 -17.40 -21.48
C GLY A 298 -9.22 -16.80 -22.47
N VAL A 299 -10.49 -17.11 -22.26
CA VAL A 299 -11.62 -16.69 -23.09
C VAL A 299 -12.79 -16.32 -22.18
N VAL A 300 -13.52 -15.30 -22.59
CA VAL A 300 -14.80 -14.92 -21.98
C VAL A 300 -15.89 -15.33 -22.96
N VAL A 301 -16.84 -16.14 -22.51
CA VAL A 301 -17.91 -16.71 -23.33
C VAL A 301 -19.23 -16.50 -22.61
N GLY A 302 -20.28 -16.16 -23.34
CA GLY A 302 -21.62 -16.04 -22.78
C GLY A 302 -22.70 -16.29 -23.81
N THR A 303 -23.95 -16.30 -23.37
CA THR A 303 -25.11 -16.47 -24.25
C THR A 303 -25.26 -15.25 -25.17
N LEU A 304 -25.51 -15.49 -26.46
CA LEU A 304 -25.68 -14.45 -27.47
C LEU A 304 -27.06 -13.78 -27.47
N PRO A 305 -28.19 -14.50 -27.28
CA PRO A 305 -29.54 -13.91 -27.39
C PRO A 305 -29.86 -12.82 -26.36
N ASP A 306 -29.11 -12.79 -25.26
CA ASP A 306 -29.37 -11.99 -24.07
C ASP A 306 -28.08 -11.33 -23.53
N VAL A 307 -27.04 -11.23 -24.36
CA VAL A 307 -25.80 -10.51 -24.03
C VAL A 307 -25.13 -11.03 -22.74
N SER A 308 -25.06 -12.35 -22.59
CA SER A 308 -24.50 -13.07 -21.42
C SER A 308 -25.31 -12.97 -20.11
N PHE A 309 -26.56 -12.52 -20.16
CA PHE A 309 -27.42 -12.41 -18.98
C PHE A 309 -27.71 -13.77 -18.31
N CYS A 310 -28.11 -14.79 -19.08
CA CYS A 310 -28.44 -16.11 -18.55
C CYS A 310 -27.18 -16.88 -18.13
N VAL A 311 -26.11 -16.81 -18.95
CA VAL A 311 -24.84 -17.48 -18.67
C VAL A 311 -23.69 -16.61 -19.14
N SER A 312 -22.76 -16.31 -18.22
CA SER A 312 -21.47 -15.71 -18.49
C SER A 312 -20.37 -16.56 -17.86
N CYS A 313 -19.36 -16.92 -18.65
CA CYS A 313 -18.25 -17.75 -18.24
C CYS A 313 -16.93 -17.08 -18.61
N ALA A 314 -16.05 -16.84 -17.64
CA ALA A 314 -14.68 -16.40 -17.87
C ALA A 314 -13.70 -17.51 -17.45
N GLY A 315 -13.00 -18.09 -18.43
CA GLY A 315 -12.05 -19.18 -18.19
C GLY A 315 -10.63 -18.80 -18.57
N MET A 316 -9.64 -19.33 -17.86
CA MET A 316 -8.23 -19.30 -18.27
C MET A 316 -7.56 -20.64 -17.98
N VAL A 317 -6.78 -21.12 -18.94
CA VAL A 317 -5.84 -22.23 -18.77
C VAL A 317 -4.45 -21.64 -18.69
N VAL A 318 -3.69 -21.99 -17.65
CA VAL A 318 -2.28 -21.59 -17.48
C VAL A 318 -1.43 -22.84 -17.37
N VAL A 319 -0.31 -22.85 -18.07
CA VAL A 319 0.71 -23.91 -18.00
C VAL A 319 1.98 -23.28 -17.44
N ALA A 320 2.43 -23.78 -16.29
CA ALA A 320 3.73 -23.43 -15.71
C ALA A 320 4.82 -24.43 -16.11
N PHE A 321 6.07 -23.99 -16.17
CA PHE A 321 7.24 -24.80 -16.51
C PHE A 321 8.51 -24.20 -15.86
N PRO A 322 9.54 -25.00 -15.54
CA PRO A 322 9.77 -26.41 -15.90
C PRO A 322 8.95 -27.42 -15.12
N ASP A 323 8.50 -27.07 -13.91
CA ASP A 323 7.59 -27.92 -13.14
C ASP A 323 6.19 -27.82 -13.75
N VAL A 324 5.84 -28.80 -14.58
CA VAL A 324 4.59 -28.78 -15.34
C VAL A 324 3.40 -28.76 -14.40
N GLU A 325 2.77 -27.60 -14.32
CA GLU A 325 1.55 -27.36 -13.57
C GLU A 325 0.50 -26.79 -14.52
N VAL A 326 -0.71 -27.37 -14.52
CA VAL A 326 -1.84 -26.89 -15.31
C VAL A 326 -2.88 -26.33 -14.37
N ILE A 327 -3.15 -25.03 -14.52
CA ILE A 327 -4.14 -24.31 -13.71
C ILE A 327 -5.33 -24.02 -14.62
N LEU A 328 -6.50 -24.47 -14.20
CA LEU A 328 -7.78 -24.17 -14.84
C LEU A 328 -8.61 -23.33 -13.87
N GLY A 329 -8.81 -22.06 -14.20
CA GLY A 329 -9.75 -21.20 -13.50
C GLY A 329 -10.95 -20.92 -14.38
N VAL A 330 -12.15 -21.11 -13.85
CA VAL A 330 -13.40 -20.76 -14.52
C VAL A 330 -14.28 -20.04 -13.52
N ASP A 331 -14.72 -18.84 -13.90
CA ASP A 331 -15.78 -18.12 -13.22
C ASP A 331 -17.06 -18.27 -14.03
N VAL A 332 -18.18 -18.60 -13.37
CA VAL A 332 -19.47 -18.87 -14.01
C VAL A 332 -20.55 -18.11 -13.27
N ASN A 333 -21.12 -17.11 -13.93
CA ASN A 333 -22.30 -16.39 -13.46
C ASN A 333 -23.54 -16.98 -14.14
N ILE A 334 -24.54 -17.30 -13.31
CA ILE A 334 -25.83 -17.86 -13.74
C ILE A 334 -26.91 -16.92 -13.23
N VAL A 335 -27.56 -16.21 -14.17
CA VAL A 335 -28.60 -15.18 -13.93
C VAL A 335 -28.11 -14.01 -13.06
N GLU A 336 -27.64 -12.96 -13.72
CA GLU A 336 -27.21 -11.71 -13.07
C GLU A 336 -28.13 -10.56 -13.53
N VAL A 337 -28.90 -9.95 -12.61
CA VAL A 337 -29.82 -8.84 -12.94
C VAL A 337 -29.04 -7.74 -13.66
N PRO A 338 -29.40 -7.34 -14.89
CA PRO A 338 -28.69 -6.27 -15.57
C PRO A 338 -28.96 -5.00 -14.78
N ASP A 339 -27.94 -4.17 -14.59
CA ASP A 339 -28.18 -2.81 -14.13
C ASP A 339 -28.94 -2.07 -15.23
N THR A 340 -30.26 -1.95 -15.06
CA THR A 340 -31.16 -1.25 -15.98
C THR A 340 -31.50 0.15 -15.51
N GLU A 341 -30.67 0.79 -14.68
CA GLU A 341 -30.83 2.23 -14.41
C GLU A 341 -30.50 3.05 -15.65
N VAL A 342 -31.51 3.19 -16.52
CA VAL A 342 -31.66 4.37 -17.37
C VAL A 342 -32.01 5.51 -16.43
N THR A 343 -31.03 6.34 -16.07
CA THR A 343 -31.30 7.65 -15.47
C THR A 343 -31.91 8.53 -16.57
N ASP A 344 -33.23 8.48 -16.67
CA ASP A 344 -34.00 9.46 -17.43
C ASP A 344 -33.85 10.82 -16.72
N GLU A 345 -32.82 11.58 -17.10
CA GLU A 345 -32.84 13.03 -16.91
C GLU A 345 -33.97 13.61 -17.77
N GLY A 346 -35.17 13.73 -17.19
CA GLY A 346 -36.23 14.54 -17.79
C GLY A 346 -37.68 14.19 -17.44
N ALA A 347 -38.09 14.33 -16.18
CA ALA A 347 -39.49 14.64 -15.85
C ALA A 347 -39.62 15.36 -14.48
N PRO A 348 -40.53 16.34 -14.35
CA PRO A 348 -40.49 17.36 -13.30
C PRO A 348 -40.94 16.85 -11.93
N ALA A 349 -40.30 17.39 -10.88
CA ALA A 349 -40.62 17.13 -9.49
C ALA A 349 -42.10 17.39 -9.17
N ALA A 350 -42.81 16.36 -8.71
CA ALA A 350 -44.13 16.49 -8.10
C ALA A 350 -43.99 16.85 -6.60
N PRO A 351 -44.89 17.68 -6.04
CA PRO A 351 -44.70 18.32 -4.75
C PRO A 351 -44.96 17.38 -3.56
N SER A 352 -44.21 17.59 -2.48
CA SER A 352 -44.36 16.88 -1.21
C SER A 352 -45.72 17.16 -0.56
N PRO A 353 -46.45 16.15 -0.07
CA PRO A 353 -47.57 16.37 0.83
C PRO A 353 -47.08 16.79 2.22
N ALA A 354 -47.89 17.62 2.87
CA ALA A 354 -47.65 18.27 4.17
C ALA A 354 -47.88 17.34 5.37
#